data_AF-W9C7X1-F1
#
_entry.id   AF-W9C7X1-F1
#
_cell.length_a   1.000
_cell.length_b   1.000
_cell.length_c   1.000
_cell.angle_alpha   90.00
_cell.angle_beta   90.00
_cell.angle_gamma   90.00
#
_symmetry.space_group_name_H-M   'P 1'
#
loop_
_entity.id
_entity.type
_entity.pdbx_description
1 polymer ?
#
loop_
_entity_poly.entity_id
_entity_poly.type
_entity_poly.pdbx_seq_one_letter_code
_entity_poly.pdbx_strand_id
1 'polypeptide(L)'
;MAFGDGDGDIFGTFTKNLDVIGHELTHGIIQLTTDLEYKHQSGALNESISDVFGSMIKQYFPKTSAKIADWLIGEGMCSPAFRSMKQPGKVYNNPKIGIDPQPATLYG
;
A
#
# COMPACT_ATOMS: atom_id res chain seq x y z
N MET A 1 -6.63 5.43 14.32
CA MET A 1 -6.21 4.20 13.64
C MET A 1 -6.77 3.00 14.39
N ALA A 2 -7.12 1.95 13.65
CA ALA A 2 -7.50 0.64 14.19
C ALA A 2 -6.83 -0.42 13.32
N PHE A 3 -6.29 -1.48 13.92
CA PHE A 3 -5.57 -2.54 13.21
C PHE A 3 -6.17 -3.89 13.59
N GLY A 4 -6.48 -4.70 12.58
CA GLY A 4 -6.89 -6.08 12.77
C GLY A 4 -5.69 -7.02 12.93
N ASP A 5 -5.89 -8.13 13.62
CA ASP A 5 -4.86 -9.16 13.78
C ASP A 5 -4.72 -10.08 12.57
N GLY A 6 -5.63 -9.97 11.59
CA GLY A 6 -5.72 -10.88 10.45
C GLY A 6 -6.42 -12.19 10.81
N ASP A 7 -6.63 -13.04 9.81
CA ASP A 7 -7.24 -14.36 9.97
C ASP A 7 -6.20 -15.49 10.03
N GLY A 8 -4.92 -15.17 9.76
CA GLY A 8 -3.82 -16.13 9.71
C GLY A 8 -3.81 -17.02 8.47
N ASP A 9 -4.72 -16.80 7.51
CA ASP A 9 -4.84 -17.56 6.26
C ASP A 9 -4.65 -16.64 5.05
N ILE A 10 -5.56 -15.68 4.86
CA ILE A 10 -5.47 -14.69 3.77
C ILE A 10 -4.66 -13.48 4.24
N PHE A 11 -4.92 -13.02 5.48
CA PHE A 11 -4.33 -11.83 6.05
C PHE A 11 -3.49 -12.13 7.29
N GLY A 12 -2.24 -11.66 7.26
CA GLY A 12 -1.42 -11.52 8.46
C GLY A 12 -1.83 -10.31 9.31
N THR A 13 -1.19 -10.13 10.47
CA THR A 13 -1.44 -8.96 11.34
C THR A 13 -1.07 -7.65 10.67
N PHE A 14 -1.93 -6.64 10.81
CA PHE A 14 -1.79 -5.33 10.16
C PHE A 14 -0.77 -4.40 10.83
N THR A 15 -0.23 -4.81 11.98
CA THR A 15 0.80 -4.05 12.70
C THR A 15 2.23 -4.47 12.33
N LYS A 16 2.40 -5.51 11.50
CA LYS A 16 3.72 -6.03 11.11
C LYS A 16 4.49 -5.09 10.16
N ASN A 17 3.77 -4.26 9.40
CA ASN A 17 4.31 -3.54 8.24
C ASN A 17 4.30 -2.02 8.47
N LEU A 18 5.49 -1.42 8.47
CA LEU A 18 5.67 0.03 8.70
C LEU A 18 5.06 0.89 7.59
N ASP A 19 5.08 0.39 6.35
CA ASP A 19 4.43 1.01 5.20
C ASP A 19 2.92 1.05 5.35
N VAL A 20 2.28 -0.02 5.86
CA VAL A 20 0.82 -0.01 6.14
C VAL A 20 0.49 0.98 7.24
N ILE A 21 1.25 0.99 8.34
CA ILE A 21 1.04 1.98 9.42
C ILE A 21 1.26 3.41 8.89
N GLY A 22 2.30 3.62 8.09
CA GLY A 22 2.62 4.90 7.47
C GLY A 22 1.54 5.37 6.48
N HIS A 23 0.96 4.46 5.71
CA HIS A 23 -0.16 4.69 4.81
C HIS A 23 -1.37 5.23 5.58
N GLU A 24 -1.80 4.53 6.63
CA GLU A 24 -2.97 4.93 7.43
C GLU A 24 -2.77 6.28 8.14
N LEU A 25 -1.57 6.56 8.64
CA LEU A 25 -1.23 7.86 9.21
C LEU A 25 -1.25 8.98 8.16
N THR A 26 -0.84 8.67 6.94
CA THR A 26 -0.77 9.65 5.85
C THR A 26 -2.16 10.13 5.42
N HIS A 27 -3.19 9.30 5.51
CA HIS A 27 -4.57 9.77 5.31
C HIS A 27 -4.93 10.94 6.23
N GLY A 28 -4.49 10.91 7.49
CA GLY A 28 -4.69 12.04 8.42
C GLY A 28 -3.94 13.31 7.99
N ILE A 29 -2.76 13.18 7.40
CA ILE A 29 -2.01 14.31 6.83
C ILE A 29 -2.77 14.87 5.62
N ILE A 30 -3.22 14.02 4.71
CA ILE A 30 -3.98 14.43 3.51
C ILE A 30 -5.24 15.18 3.91
N GLN A 31 -6.01 14.62 4.86
CA GLN A 31 -7.24 15.25 5.38
C GLN A 31 -6.98 16.65 5.95
N LEU A 32 -5.85 16.87 6.63
CA LEU A 32 -5.53 18.15 7.25
C LEU A 32 -4.81 19.14 6.33
N THR A 33 -4.50 18.75 5.09
CA THR A 33 -3.71 19.58 4.16
C THR A 33 -4.42 19.82 2.84
N THR A 34 -4.51 18.80 1.99
CA THR A 34 -5.07 18.91 0.64
C THR A 34 -6.54 18.52 0.56
N ASP A 35 -7.04 17.78 1.57
CA ASP A 35 -8.43 17.31 1.68
C ASP A 35 -8.95 16.68 0.39
N LEU A 36 -8.12 15.80 -0.22
CA LEU A 36 -8.48 15.10 -1.44
C LEU A 36 -9.69 14.19 -1.20
N GLU A 37 -10.82 14.54 -1.80
CA GLU A 37 -12.06 13.75 -1.73
C GLU A 37 -11.76 12.30 -2.14
N TYR A 38 -12.23 11.35 -1.33
CA TYR A 38 -12.00 9.93 -1.52
C TYR A 38 -12.87 9.32 -2.64
N LYS A 39 -12.71 9.85 -3.85
CA LYS A 39 -13.57 9.54 -5.01
C LYS A 39 -12.80 9.71 -6.32
N HIS A 40 -13.06 8.83 -7.29
CA HIS A 40 -12.46 8.92 -8.63
C HIS A 40 -10.94 9.14 -8.58
N GLN A 41 -10.41 10.09 -9.37
CA GLN A 41 -8.98 10.37 -9.45
C GLN A 41 -8.43 11.07 -8.19
N SER A 42 -9.23 11.88 -7.48
CA SER A 42 -8.77 12.48 -6.22
C SER A 42 -8.59 11.41 -5.14
N GLY A 43 -9.48 10.42 -5.08
CA GLY A 43 -9.35 9.27 -4.19
C GLY A 43 -8.17 8.39 -4.57
N ALA A 44 -7.95 8.13 -5.87
CA ALA A 44 -6.77 7.41 -6.33
C ALA A 44 -5.47 8.15 -5.97
N LEU A 45 -5.45 9.49 -6.05
CA LEU A 45 -4.31 10.30 -5.63
C LEU A 45 -4.12 10.26 -4.10
N ASN A 46 -5.21 10.28 -3.33
CA ASN A 46 -5.19 10.14 -1.87
C ASN A 46 -4.48 8.83 -1.46
N GLU A 47 -4.93 7.70 -2.00
CA GLU A 47 -4.30 6.38 -1.80
C GLU A 47 -2.83 6.35 -2.26
N SER A 48 -2.54 6.90 -3.44
CA SER A 48 -1.19 6.90 -4.00
C SER A 48 -0.21 7.68 -3.14
N ILE A 49 -0.63 8.83 -2.59
CA ILE A 49 0.19 9.62 -1.66
C ILE A 49 0.45 8.81 -0.39
N SER A 50 -0.56 8.15 0.16
CA SER A 50 -0.39 7.27 1.32
C SER A 50 0.60 6.13 1.07
N ASP A 51 0.56 5.48 -0.10
CA ASP A 51 1.53 4.45 -0.50
C ASP A 51 2.97 5.00 -0.65
N VAL A 52 3.11 6.20 -1.21
CA VAL A 52 4.42 6.87 -1.36
C VAL A 52 5.03 7.15 0.02
N PHE A 53 4.28 7.78 0.92
CA PHE A 53 4.79 8.10 2.26
C PHE A 53 5.03 6.84 3.08
N GLY A 54 4.15 5.84 3.03
CA GLY A 54 4.35 4.54 3.65
C GLY A 54 5.65 3.88 3.20
N SER A 55 5.91 3.86 1.88
CA SER A 55 7.15 3.34 1.30
C SER A 55 8.38 4.11 1.76
N MET A 56 8.31 5.45 1.80
CA MET A 56 9.39 6.30 2.30
C MET A 56 9.70 6.01 3.78
N ILE A 57 8.67 5.81 4.60
CA ILE A 57 8.80 5.46 6.02
C ILE A 57 9.48 4.08 6.16
N LYS A 58 9.01 3.06 5.43
CA LYS A 58 9.62 1.72 5.39
C LYS A 58 11.09 1.78 4.98
N GLN A 59 11.46 2.67 4.06
CA GLN A 59 12.84 2.87 3.62
C GLN A 59 13.69 3.66 4.63
N TYR A 60 13.09 4.63 5.32
CA TYR A 60 13.80 5.59 6.17
C TYR A 60 14.47 4.96 7.41
N PHE A 61 13.81 4.00 8.06
CA PHE A 61 14.34 3.34 9.25
C PHE A 61 15.58 2.46 8.97
N PRO A 62 15.52 1.49 8.03
CA PRO A 62 16.66 0.67 7.66
C PRO A 62 17.68 1.38 6.74
N LYS A 63 17.44 2.64 6.35
CA LYS A 63 18.26 3.41 5.40
C LYS A 63 18.39 2.73 4.04
N THR A 64 17.31 2.10 3.60
CA THR A 64 17.22 1.43 2.31
C THR A 64 17.15 2.47 1.19
N SER A 65 18.05 2.38 0.20
CA SER A 65 17.98 3.26 -0.97
C SER A 65 16.82 2.88 -1.90
N ALA A 66 16.29 3.87 -2.64
CA ALA A 66 15.24 3.67 -3.64
C ALA A 66 15.56 2.56 -4.65
N LYS A 67 16.85 2.38 -5.00
CA LYS A 67 17.30 1.38 -5.98
C LYS A 67 17.07 -0.06 -5.50
N ILE A 68 17.20 -0.31 -4.20
CA ILE A 68 17.12 -1.66 -3.63
C ILE A 68 15.82 -1.91 -2.86
N ALA A 69 15.01 -0.88 -2.60
CA ALA A 69 13.72 -1.04 -1.95
C ALA A 69 12.82 -2.00 -2.74
N ASP A 70 11.97 -2.75 -2.03
CA ASP A 70 11.04 -3.70 -2.65
C ASP A 70 9.94 -2.98 -3.46
N TRP A 71 9.43 -1.86 -2.93
CA TRP A 71 8.28 -1.10 -3.46
C TRP A 71 6.96 -1.89 -3.43
N LEU A 72 6.84 -2.79 -2.46
CA LEU A 72 5.62 -3.52 -2.14
C LEU A 72 4.90 -2.83 -1.00
N ILE A 73 3.57 -2.83 -1.05
CA ILE A 73 2.71 -2.31 0.02
C ILE A 73 2.12 -3.48 0.80
N GLY A 74 2.44 -3.58 2.09
CA GLY A 74 1.99 -4.66 2.97
C GLY A 74 2.60 -6.01 2.63
N GLU A 75 3.92 -6.03 2.43
CA GLU A 75 4.68 -7.26 2.15
C GLU A 75 4.40 -8.36 3.19
N GLY A 76 4.05 -9.55 2.72
CA GLY A 76 3.73 -10.70 3.57
C GLY A 76 2.42 -10.59 4.33
N MET A 77 1.56 -9.60 4.04
CA MET A 77 0.21 -9.52 4.62
C MET A 77 -0.87 -10.11 3.75
N CYS A 78 -0.74 -10.10 2.43
CA CYS A 78 -1.72 -10.66 1.51
C CYS A 78 -0.98 -11.19 0.27
N SER A 79 -0.95 -12.51 0.07
CA SER A 79 -0.16 -13.26 -0.94
C SER A 79 0.25 -12.50 -2.22
N PRO A 80 1.48 -11.96 -2.41
CA PRO A 80 2.58 -11.72 -1.48
C PRO A 80 2.62 -10.29 -0.88
N ALA A 81 1.89 -9.32 -1.46
CA ALA A 81 1.62 -8.00 -0.91
C ALA A 81 0.25 -7.51 -1.42
N PHE A 82 -0.27 -6.38 -0.92
CA PHE A 82 -1.49 -5.79 -1.48
C PHE A 82 -1.28 -5.14 -2.84
N ARG A 83 -0.16 -4.43 -3.01
CA ARG A 83 0.15 -3.66 -4.22
C ARG A 83 1.64 -3.64 -4.50
N SER A 84 2.00 -3.36 -5.75
CA SER A 84 3.37 -3.08 -6.18
C SER A 84 3.42 -1.70 -6.83
N MET A 85 4.22 -0.78 -6.28
CA MET A 85 4.45 0.52 -6.92
C MET A 85 5.34 0.41 -8.16
N LYS A 86 6.11 -0.68 -8.28
CA LYS A 86 6.96 -0.97 -9.46
C LYS A 86 6.17 -1.59 -10.62
N GLN A 87 5.23 -2.47 -10.29
CA GLN A 87 4.50 -3.29 -11.26
C GLN A 87 3.04 -3.46 -10.82
N PRO A 88 2.20 -2.40 -10.91
CA PRO A 88 0.76 -2.51 -10.61
C PRO A 88 0.10 -3.61 -11.46
N GLY A 89 -0.84 -4.36 -10.89
CA GLY A 89 -1.57 -5.42 -11.59
C GLY A 89 -0.83 -6.75 -11.66
N LYS A 90 0.32 -6.88 -10.99
CA LYS A 90 1.20 -8.06 -11.06
C LYS A 90 1.51 -8.66 -9.70
N VAL A 91 0.97 -8.12 -8.61
CA VAL A 91 1.44 -8.52 -7.29
C VAL A 91 0.85 -9.88 -6.89
N TYR A 92 -0.43 -10.15 -7.17
CA TYR A 92 -1.07 -11.40 -6.79
C TYR A 92 -1.97 -12.02 -7.87
N ASN A 93 -2.06 -13.34 -7.84
CA ASN A 93 -3.05 -14.17 -8.55
C ASN A 93 -3.37 -15.36 -7.65
N ASN A 94 -4.45 -15.25 -6.88
CA ASN A 94 -4.78 -16.16 -5.80
C ASN A 94 -6.26 -16.59 -5.90
N PRO A 95 -6.59 -17.89 -5.78
CA PRO A 95 -7.96 -18.39 -5.92
C PRO A 95 -9.00 -17.79 -4.95
N LYS A 96 -8.58 -17.33 -3.77
CA LYS A 96 -9.46 -16.79 -2.72
C LYS A 96 -9.76 -15.30 -2.93
N ILE A 97 -8.78 -14.53 -3.40
CA ILE A 97 -8.84 -13.05 -3.50
C ILE A 97 -8.80 -12.51 -4.93
N GLY A 98 -8.66 -13.39 -5.93
CA GLY A 98 -8.64 -13.04 -7.34
C GLY A 98 -7.26 -12.61 -7.85
N ILE A 99 -7.28 -11.79 -8.91
CA ILE A 99 -6.09 -11.24 -9.58
C ILE A 99 -6.00 -9.76 -9.23
N ASP A 100 -4.78 -9.25 -9.06
CA ASP A 100 -4.50 -7.82 -8.87
C ASP A 100 -5.10 -7.01 -10.05
N PRO A 101 -6.11 -6.15 -9.80
CA PRO A 101 -6.84 -5.46 -10.85
C PRO A 101 -6.19 -4.14 -11.28
N GLN A 102 -5.08 -3.71 -10.66
CA GLN A 102 -4.54 -2.37 -10.89
C GLN A 102 -3.96 -2.24 -12.31
N PRO A 103 -4.37 -1.23 -13.10
CA PRO A 103 -3.71 -0.94 -14.37
C PRO A 103 -2.32 -0.33 -14.11
N ALA A 104 -1.37 -0.60 -14.98
CA ALA A 104 -0.03 -0.03 -14.90
C ALA A 104 0.06 1.34 -15.61
N THR A 105 -0.87 1.60 -16.52
CA THR A 105 -0.94 2.84 -17.29
C THR A 105 -2.37 3.35 -17.39
N LEU A 106 -2.57 4.58 -17.88
CA LEU A 106 -3.90 5.12 -18.16
C LEU A 106 -4.69 4.29 -19.20
N TYR A 107 -4.01 3.46 -20.00
CA TYR A 107 -4.60 2.64 -21.05
C TYR A 107 -4.79 1.17 -20.66
N GLY A 108 -4.45 0.81 -19.42
CA GLY A 108 -4.29 -0.59 -18.98
C GLY A 108 -2.84 -0.88 -18.65
#